data_AF-A0A2D8XMY7-F1
#
_entry.id   AF-A0A2D8XMY7-F1
#
_cell.length_a   1.000
_cell.length_b   1.000
_cell.length_c   1.000
_cell.angle_alpha   90.00
_cell.angle_beta   90.00
_cell.angle_gamma   90.00
#
_symmetry.space_group_name_H-M   'P 1'
#
loop_
_entity.id
_entity.type
_entity.pdbx_description
1 polymer ?
#
loop_
_entity_poly.entity_id
_entity_poly.type
_entity_poly.pdbx_seq_one_letter_code
_entity_poly.pdbx_strand_id
1 'polypeptide(L)'
;MGTTVNFSNDVERIKDVTEAISVGGTLGMADSGKTILVSGTGGTVTLPAPTAGFKIRFVTSGGLTSANTIIAGGTADVMEGSLIVAGAVVDVDAADQLNFVHTADNTGDFVDIWSDGTSYFVFGNALNSGGITATG
;
A
#
# COMPACT_ATOMS: atom_id res chain seq x y z
N MET A 1 25.03 39.45 -2.13
CA MET A 1 25.46 38.19 -2.75
C MET A 1 24.41 37.16 -2.39
N GLY A 2 23.53 36.83 -3.34
CA GLY A 2 22.40 35.91 -3.08
C GLY A 2 22.90 34.47 -3.11
N THR A 3 22.61 33.71 -2.07
CA THR A 3 22.97 32.29 -1.98
C THR A 3 22.05 31.50 -2.91
N THR A 4 22.60 30.88 -3.95
CA THR A 4 21.86 29.91 -4.78
C THR A 4 21.63 28.65 -3.96
N VAL A 5 20.38 28.36 -3.64
CA VAL A 5 19.99 27.09 -3.01
C VAL A 5 19.68 26.11 -4.15
N ASN A 6 20.54 25.11 -4.34
CA ASN A 6 20.26 24.04 -5.29
C ASN A 6 19.35 23.03 -4.60
N PHE A 7 18.10 22.97 -5.06
CA PHE A 7 17.23 21.84 -4.76
C PHE A 7 17.58 20.71 -5.74
N SER A 8 18.31 19.71 -5.26
CA SER A 8 18.51 18.45 -6.01
C SER A 8 17.62 17.41 -5.35
N ASN A 9 16.69 16.82 -6.12
CA ASN A 9 16.10 15.56 -5.70
C ASN A 9 17.17 14.45 -5.81
N ASP A 10 17.06 13.43 -4.97
CA ASP A 10 17.83 12.19 -5.17
C ASP A 10 17.48 11.58 -6.53
N VAL A 11 18.40 10.80 -7.10
CA VAL A 11 18.20 10.15 -8.40
C VAL A 11 16.96 9.24 -8.32
N GLU A 12 15.85 9.71 -8.89
CA GLU A 12 14.65 8.90 -9.02
C GLU A 12 14.92 7.74 -9.99
N ARG A 13 14.40 6.55 -9.66
CA ARG A 13 14.61 5.37 -10.50
C ARG A 13 13.88 5.55 -11.83
N ILE A 14 14.59 5.30 -12.93
CA ILE A 14 14.03 5.35 -14.30
C ILE A 14 12.98 4.25 -14.55
N LYS A 15 13.00 3.17 -13.77
CA LYS A 15 12.01 2.10 -13.79
C LYS A 15 11.68 1.66 -12.37
N ASP A 16 10.40 1.40 -12.12
CA ASP A 16 9.95 0.82 -10.87
C ASP A 16 10.43 -0.63 -10.73
N VAL A 17 10.89 -0.98 -9.52
CA VAL A 17 11.21 -2.35 -9.18
C VAL A 17 9.93 -3.03 -8.73
N THR A 18 9.59 -4.16 -9.37
CA THR A 18 8.44 -4.97 -9.01
C THR A 18 8.85 -6.19 -8.20
N GLU A 19 8.10 -6.52 -7.17
CA GLU A 19 8.28 -7.74 -6.38
C GLU A 19 6.94 -8.46 -6.23
N ALA A 20 6.92 -9.78 -6.44
CA ALA A 20 5.70 -10.56 -6.33
C ALA A 20 5.53 -11.11 -4.92
N ILE A 21 4.33 -10.94 -4.35
CA ILE A 21 3.94 -11.51 -3.06
C ILE A 21 2.73 -12.42 -3.30
N SER A 22 2.91 -13.71 -3.00
CA SER A 22 1.88 -14.74 -3.13
C SER A 22 1.38 -15.30 -1.79
N VAL A 23 2.09 -14.96 -0.71
CA VAL A 23 1.77 -15.26 0.68
C VAL A 23 2.30 -14.11 1.53
N GLY A 24 1.73 -13.90 2.72
CA GLY A 24 2.15 -12.85 3.65
C GLY A 24 3.66 -12.84 3.99
N GLY A 25 4.12 -11.75 4.58
CA GLY A 25 5.52 -11.53 4.93
C GLY A 25 5.71 -10.21 5.68
N THR A 26 6.96 -9.86 5.97
CA THR A 26 7.29 -8.56 6.59
C THR A 26 8.13 -7.76 5.63
N LEU A 27 7.74 -6.50 5.40
CA LEU A 27 8.50 -5.56 4.59
C LEU A 27 9.43 -4.72 5.45
N GLY A 28 10.55 -4.30 4.87
CA GLY A 28 11.51 -3.42 5.49
C GLY A 28 11.73 -2.14 4.68
N MET A 29 12.62 -1.29 5.18
CA MET A 29 12.96 -0.02 4.51
C MET A 29 13.60 -0.23 3.13
N ALA A 30 14.21 -1.39 2.87
CA ALA A 30 14.76 -1.75 1.57
C ALA A 30 13.69 -1.92 0.48
N ASP A 31 12.42 -2.09 0.88
CA ASP A 31 11.29 -2.27 -0.01
C ASP A 31 10.65 -0.94 -0.42
N SER A 32 11.08 0.17 0.18
CA SER A 32 10.62 1.51 -0.18
C SER A 32 10.92 1.82 -1.66
N GLY A 33 9.90 2.33 -2.34
CA GLY A 33 9.90 2.65 -3.77
C GLY A 33 9.67 1.46 -4.69
N LYS A 34 9.33 0.28 -4.16
CA LYS A 34 8.91 -0.88 -4.98
C LYS A 34 7.41 -0.84 -5.26
N THR A 35 7.00 -1.55 -6.31
CA THR A 35 5.62 -1.98 -6.54
C THR A 35 5.50 -3.46 -6.22
N ILE A 36 4.65 -3.78 -5.24
CA ILE A 36 4.35 -5.14 -4.83
C ILE A 36 3.18 -5.67 -5.65
N LEU A 37 3.41 -6.76 -6.36
CA LEU A 37 2.42 -7.47 -7.17
C LEU A 37 1.76 -8.55 -6.31
N VAL A 38 0.50 -8.35 -5.97
CA VAL A 38 -0.30 -9.21 -5.12
C VAL A 38 -1.07 -10.22 -5.98
N SER A 39 -0.98 -11.51 -5.63
CA SER A 39 -1.76 -12.59 -6.25
C SER A 39 -1.70 -13.86 -5.39
N GLY A 40 -2.39 -14.94 -5.77
CA GLY A 40 -2.18 -16.26 -5.15
C GLY A 40 -2.93 -16.44 -3.82
N THR A 41 -2.34 -17.14 -2.86
CA THR A 41 -3.06 -17.61 -1.66
C THR A 41 -3.60 -16.47 -0.79
N GLY A 42 -2.89 -15.34 -0.75
CA GLY A 42 -3.13 -14.26 0.21
C GLY A 42 -2.41 -14.48 1.54
N GLY A 43 -2.57 -13.52 2.46
CA GLY A 43 -1.91 -13.52 3.77
C GLY A 43 -1.56 -12.11 4.26
N THR A 44 -0.99 -12.02 5.46
CA THR A 44 -0.65 -10.73 6.07
C THR A 44 0.74 -10.26 5.67
N VAL A 45 0.80 -9.09 5.02
CA VAL A 45 1.99 -8.31 4.74
C VAL A 45 2.11 -7.22 5.82
N THR A 46 3.12 -7.31 6.68
CA THR A 46 3.36 -6.33 7.73
C THR A 46 4.33 -5.26 7.23
N LEU A 47 3.90 -4.00 7.28
CA LEU A 47 4.75 -2.84 7.00
C LEU A 47 5.77 -2.61 8.13
N PRO A 48 6.90 -1.94 7.87
CA PRO A 48 7.77 -1.46 8.94
C PRO A 48 7.02 -0.46 9.84
N ALA A 49 7.65 -0.03 10.93
CA ALA A 49 7.11 1.13 11.66
C ALA A 49 7.11 2.38 10.75
N PRO A 50 6.12 3.28 10.88
CA PRO A 50 6.07 4.52 10.11
C PRO A 50 7.42 5.23 10.12
N THR A 51 7.98 5.45 8.92
CA THR A 51 9.30 6.05 8.74
C THR A 51 9.22 7.06 7.62
N ALA A 52 9.68 8.28 7.87
CA ALA A 52 9.57 9.40 6.94
C ALA A 52 10.16 9.05 5.57
N GLY A 53 9.39 9.28 4.51
CA GLY A 53 9.81 9.02 3.13
C GLY A 53 9.68 7.56 2.68
N PHE A 54 9.17 6.66 3.53
CA PHE A 54 8.73 5.35 3.07
C PHE A 54 7.58 5.51 2.07
N LYS A 55 7.68 4.86 0.91
CA LYS A 55 6.60 4.80 -0.10
C LYS A 55 6.53 3.42 -0.70
N ILE A 56 5.35 2.90 -0.92
CA ILE A 56 5.16 1.59 -1.55
C ILE A 56 3.80 1.53 -2.23
N ARG A 57 3.74 0.81 -3.36
CA ARG A 57 2.50 0.52 -4.06
C ARG A 57 2.20 -0.97 -3.99
N PHE A 58 0.97 -1.35 -3.72
CA PHE A 58 0.46 -2.71 -3.88
C PHE A 58 -0.52 -2.74 -5.03
N VAL A 59 -0.38 -3.71 -5.94
CA VAL A 59 -1.28 -3.89 -7.09
C VAL A 59 -1.66 -5.35 -7.21
N THR A 60 -2.94 -5.66 -7.34
CA THR A 60 -3.41 -7.00 -7.67
C THR A 60 -3.02 -7.33 -9.11
N SER A 61 -2.00 -8.19 -9.29
CA SER A 61 -1.54 -8.63 -10.61
C SER A 61 -2.24 -9.88 -11.11
N GLY A 62 -2.94 -10.59 -10.23
CA GLY A 62 -3.73 -11.78 -10.51
C GLY A 62 -4.62 -12.11 -9.32
N GLY A 63 -5.64 -12.94 -9.54
CA GLY A 63 -6.65 -13.22 -8.52
C GLY A 63 -6.10 -13.87 -7.26
N LEU A 64 -6.68 -13.52 -6.12
CA LEU A 64 -6.50 -14.24 -4.86
C LEU A 64 -7.24 -15.57 -4.91
N THR A 65 -6.66 -16.65 -4.36
CA THR A 65 -7.17 -18.02 -4.53
C THR A 65 -7.79 -18.61 -3.27
N SER A 66 -7.43 -18.12 -2.09
CA SER A 66 -7.78 -18.79 -0.83
C SER A 66 -8.11 -17.85 0.33
N ALA A 67 -7.45 -16.69 0.42
CA ALA A 67 -7.60 -15.76 1.53
C ALA A 67 -7.32 -14.31 1.08
N ASN A 68 -7.71 -13.36 1.92
CA ASN A 68 -7.41 -11.94 1.72
C ASN A 68 -5.90 -11.68 1.81
N THR A 69 -5.42 -10.68 1.07
CA THR A 69 -4.11 -10.09 1.35
C THR A 69 -4.31 -8.89 2.28
N ILE A 70 -3.75 -8.99 3.48
CA ILE A 70 -3.87 -7.97 4.53
C ILE A 70 -2.57 -7.17 4.56
N ILE A 71 -2.63 -5.87 4.37
CA ILE A 71 -1.51 -4.96 4.60
C ILE A 71 -1.67 -4.38 5.99
N ALA A 72 -0.87 -4.83 6.95
CA ALA A 72 -0.90 -4.38 8.33
C ALA A 72 0.12 -3.26 8.57
N GLY A 73 -0.28 -2.22 9.30
CA GLY A 73 0.57 -1.06 9.62
C GLY A 73 1.71 -1.33 10.60
N GLY A 74 1.75 -2.53 11.20
CA GLY A 74 2.73 -2.92 12.21
C GLY A 74 2.48 -2.29 13.60
N THR A 75 1.79 -1.16 13.64
CA THR A 75 1.29 -0.45 14.82
C THR A 75 -0.20 -0.15 14.64
N ALA A 76 -0.93 -0.01 15.74
CA ALA A 76 -2.37 0.29 15.69
C ALA A 76 -2.63 1.76 15.31
N ASP A 77 -3.76 2.02 14.67
CA ASP A 77 -4.32 3.35 14.39
C ASP A 77 -3.37 4.26 13.60
N VAL A 78 -2.66 3.72 12.60
CA VAL A 78 -1.62 4.49 11.86
C VAL A 78 -1.94 4.77 10.40
N MET A 79 -3.01 4.22 9.84
CA MET A 79 -3.36 4.44 8.44
C MET A 79 -4.47 5.47 8.28
N GLU A 80 -4.21 6.49 7.47
CA GLU A 80 -5.09 7.61 7.19
C GLU A 80 -5.24 7.82 5.68
N GLY A 81 -6.40 8.25 5.19
CA GLY A 81 -6.58 8.63 3.79
C GLY A 81 -7.90 8.20 3.19
N SER A 82 -7.88 7.69 1.96
CA SER A 82 -9.13 7.33 1.27
C SER A 82 -8.97 6.19 0.28
N LEU A 83 -10.05 5.44 0.10
CA LEU A 83 -10.17 4.41 -0.92
C LEU A 83 -11.31 4.79 -1.87
N ILE A 84 -11.13 4.55 -3.16
CA ILE A 84 -12.22 4.62 -4.14
C ILE A 84 -12.63 3.19 -4.47
N VAL A 85 -13.78 2.77 -3.99
CA VAL A 85 -14.27 1.38 -4.10
C VAL A 85 -15.61 1.41 -4.82
N ALA A 86 -15.70 0.75 -5.98
CA ALA A 86 -16.88 0.78 -6.85
C ALA A 86 -17.40 2.20 -7.15
N GLY A 87 -16.47 3.17 -7.27
CA GLY A 87 -16.78 4.57 -7.52
C GLY A 87 -17.25 5.38 -6.31
N ALA A 88 -17.35 4.77 -5.13
CA ALA A 88 -17.60 5.46 -3.87
C ALA A 88 -16.28 5.78 -3.16
N VAL A 89 -16.20 6.95 -2.54
CA VAL A 89 -15.09 7.30 -1.63
C VAL A 89 -15.40 6.70 -0.27
N VAL A 90 -14.46 5.91 0.25
CA VAL A 90 -14.48 5.28 1.56
C VAL A 90 -13.35 5.88 2.38
N ASP A 91 -13.67 6.32 3.58
CA ASP A 91 -12.70 6.93 4.49
C ASP A 91 -11.77 5.87 5.08
N VAL A 92 -10.50 6.22 5.23
CA VAL A 92 -9.51 5.45 6.00
C VAL A 92 -9.13 6.35 7.16
N ASP A 93 -9.73 6.09 8.31
CA ASP A 93 -9.57 6.87 9.54
C ASP A 93 -8.99 5.93 10.60
N ALA A 94 -7.78 6.24 11.07
CA ALA A 94 -7.07 5.48 12.10
C ALA A 94 -7.15 3.95 11.90
N ALA A 95 -6.91 3.47 10.67
CA ALA A 95 -6.99 2.03 10.39
C ALA A 95 -5.70 1.29 10.79
N ASP A 96 -5.84 0.02 11.20
CA ASP A 96 -4.74 -0.89 11.50
C ASP A 96 -4.22 -1.60 10.24
N GLN A 97 -5.14 -1.87 9.31
CA GLN A 97 -4.85 -2.67 8.13
C GLN A 97 -5.76 -2.35 6.94
N LEU A 98 -5.25 -2.66 5.75
CA LEU A 98 -5.99 -2.66 4.49
C LEU A 98 -6.09 -4.09 3.97
N ASN A 99 -7.25 -4.48 3.44
CA ASN A 99 -7.50 -5.83 2.99
C ASN A 99 -7.87 -5.81 1.51
N PHE A 100 -7.09 -6.50 0.68
CA PHE A 100 -7.55 -6.97 -0.62
C PHE A 100 -8.40 -8.21 -0.39
N VAL A 101 -9.69 -8.10 -0.67
CA VAL A 101 -10.68 -9.11 -0.29
C VAL A 101 -10.74 -10.20 -1.36
N HIS A 102 -10.45 -11.43 -0.96
CA HIS A 102 -10.57 -12.59 -1.84
C HIS A 102 -11.98 -12.67 -2.41
N THR A 103 -12.09 -12.98 -3.71
CA THR A 103 -13.34 -13.06 -4.51
C THR A 103 -13.96 -11.73 -4.91
N ALA A 104 -13.59 -10.64 -4.23
CA ALA A 104 -13.97 -9.28 -4.62
C ALA A 104 -12.80 -8.57 -5.32
N ASP A 105 -11.56 -9.03 -5.15
CA ASP A 105 -10.38 -8.52 -5.82
C ASP A 105 -10.49 -8.62 -7.34
N ASN A 106 -9.96 -7.63 -8.02
CA ASN A 106 -9.82 -7.60 -9.45
C ASN A 106 -8.40 -7.20 -9.85
N THR A 107 -7.94 -7.72 -10.99
CA THR A 107 -6.63 -7.34 -11.52
C THR A 107 -6.60 -5.84 -11.83
N GLY A 108 -5.62 -5.15 -11.28
CA GLY A 108 -5.47 -3.69 -11.37
C GLY A 108 -5.98 -2.92 -10.15
N ASP A 109 -6.65 -3.57 -9.20
CA ASP A 109 -6.91 -2.95 -7.89
C ASP A 109 -5.57 -2.60 -7.22
N PHE A 110 -5.49 -1.43 -6.60
CA PHE A 110 -4.22 -0.97 -6.02
C PHE A 110 -4.40 -0.13 -4.77
N VAL A 111 -3.32 -0.05 -4.00
CA VAL A 111 -3.14 0.87 -2.89
C VAL A 111 -1.75 1.48 -2.96
N ASP A 112 -1.69 2.80 -2.91
CA ASP A 112 -0.50 3.60 -2.66
C ASP A 112 -0.41 3.96 -1.18
N ILE A 113 0.76 3.75 -0.59
CA ILE A 113 1.03 4.05 0.80
C ILE A 113 2.32 4.87 0.87
N TRP A 114 2.29 5.98 1.60
CA TRP A 114 3.49 6.75 1.92
C TRP A 114 3.46 7.21 3.38
N SER A 115 4.62 7.48 3.98
CA SER A 115 4.71 7.86 5.40
C SER A 115 5.47 9.16 5.61
N ASP A 116 4.99 9.96 6.56
CA ASP A 116 5.70 11.13 7.12
C ASP A 116 6.58 10.77 8.34
N GLY A 117 6.60 9.50 8.75
CA GLY A 117 7.31 9.03 9.94
C GLY A 117 6.46 8.94 11.20
N THR A 118 5.19 9.31 11.14
CA THR A 118 4.21 9.11 12.23
C THR A 118 3.06 8.23 11.76
N SER A 119 2.48 8.56 10.61
CA SER A 119 1.35 7.84 10.03
C SER A 119 1.68 7.35 8.62
N TYR A 120 0.82 6.44 8.14
CA TYR A 120 0.74 6.02 6.75
C TYR A 120 -0.43 6.73 6.09
N PHE A 121 -0.14 7.45 5.01
CA PHE A 121 -1.14 8.03 4.15
C PHE A 121 -1.44 7.09 2.99
N VAL A 122 -2.72 6.82 2.80
CA VAL A 122 -3.23 5.76 1.94
C VAL A 122 -4.11 6.36 0.86
N PHE A 123 -3.88 5.93 -0.38
CA PHE A 123 -4.82 6.10 -1.47
C PHE A 123 -5.01 4.79 -2.19
N GLY A 124 -6.25 4.34 -2.39
CA GLY A 124 -6.53 3.09 -3.09
C GLY A 124 -7.65 3.17 -4.10
N ASN A 125 -7.68 2.23 -5.03
CA ASN A 125 -8.76 2.06 -5.99
C ASN A 125 -9.09 0.58 -6.16
N ALA A 126 -10.37 0.26 -6.06
CA ALA A 126 -10.92 -1.06 -6.33
C ALA A 126 -12.11 -0.97 -7.27
N LEU A 127 -12.15 -1.83 -8.29
CA LEU A 127 -13.25 -1.87 -9.24
C LEU A 127 -14.55 -2.35 -8.57
N ASN A 128 -14.46 -3.43 -7.81
CA ASN A 128 -15.61 -4.08 -7.20
C ASN A 128 -15.92 -3.52 -5.82
N SER A 129 -17.19 -3.57 -5.43
CA SER A 129 -17.61 -3.20 -4.08
C SER A 129 -16.95 -4.12 -3.06
N GLY A 130 -16.28 -3.53 -2.07
CA GLY A 130 -15.56 -4.28 -1.05
C GLY A 130 -14.30 -4.99 -1.55
N GLY A 131 -13.80 -4.70 -2.76
CA GLY A 131 -12.54 -5.29 -3.26
C GLY A 131 -11.32 -4.87 -2.42
N ILE A 132 -11.34 -3.64 -1.91
CA ILE A 132 -10.39 -3.16 -0.89
C ILE A 132 -11.20 -2.60 0.29
N THR A 133 -10.80 -2.95 1.51
CA THR A 133 -11.41 -2.44 2.76
C THR A 133 -10.33 -1.96 3.72
N ALA A 134 -10.62 -0.95 4.54
CA ALA A 134 -9.81 -0.58 5.69
C ALA A 134 -10.49 -1.03 6.98
N THR A 135 -9.71 -1.50 7.96
CA THR A 135 -10.21 -1.96 9.26
C THR A 135 -9.23 -1.59 10.37
N GLY A 136 -9.75 -1.26 11.54
CA GLY A 136 -9.07 -1.19 12.84
C GLY A 136 -9.79 -2.09 13.84
#